data_AF-A0A661XH23-F1
#
_entry.id   AF-A0A661XH23-F1
#
_cell.length_a   1.000
_cell.length_b   1.000
_cell.length_c   1.000
_cell.angle_alpha   90.00
_cell.angle_beta   90.00
_cell.angle_gamma   90.00
#
_symmetry.space_group_name_H-M   'P 1'
#
loop_
_entity.id
_entity.type
_entity.pdbx_description
1 polymer ?
#
loop_
_entity_poly.entity_id
_entity_poly.type
_entity_poly.pdbx_seq_one_letter_code
_entity_poly.pdbx_strand_id
1 'polypeptide(L)'
;MKRILLGAIVCFASFGVLFSFTSQGISTVTATAELTGEGIVQMSIEIKNVLTHSTTTQIYWSGITLPTGWEVADSYILLHSTITAASGGIRIYTDNKSADANPQYTGSDSGGGLVDTSDTTKKLPIGWKITEDTTTVSAADPDSDSSWFYFKDKSDSDFWINADTQDYSTVKKADGIHYNQGSSNYGGGTSPDAIYMECNFTNAVTPRTYKTSTIRIEAFIQ
;
A
#
# COMPACT_ATOMS: atom_id res chain seq x y z
N MET A 1 18.32 67.85 -77.48
CA MET A 1 19.20 66.85 -76.84
C MET A 1 18.78 66.68 -75.38
N LYS A 2 18.18 65.53 -75.04
CA LYS A 2 17.80 65.15 -73.67
C LYS A 2 19.05 64.70 -72.91
N ARG A 3 19.29 65.25 -71.72
CA ARG A 3 20.25 64.73 -70.73
C ARG A 3 19.47 64.25 -69.51
N ILE A 4 19.53 62.94 -69.27
CA ILE A 4 18.97 62.25 -68.11
C ILE A 4 20.05 62.28 -67.01
N LEU A 5 19.72 62.86 -65.86
CA LEU A 5 20.60 62.93 -64.69
C LEU A 5 20.25 61.76 -63.76
N LEU A 6 21.20 60.85 -63.57
CA LEU A 6 21.09 59.68 -62.69
C LEU A 6 21.47 60.10 -61.26
N GLY A 7 20.51 60.10 -60.33
CA GLY A 7 20.75 60.37 -58.91
C GLY A 7 21.15 59.10 -58.17
N ALA A 8 22.34 59.10 -57.55
CA ALA A 8 22.82 58.00 -56.71
C ALA A 8 22.15 58.03 -55.33
N ILE A 9 21.56 56.90 -54.92
CA ILE A 9 21.03 56.67 -53.58
C ILE A 9 22.19 56.25 -52.68
N VAL A 10 22.45 57.02 -51.63
CA VAL A 10 23.45 56.70 -50.59
C VAL A 10 22.73 55.99 -49.45
N CYS A 11 22.90 54.67 -49.33
CA CYS A 11 22.49 53.90 -48.16
C CYS A 11 23.54 54.02 -47.05
N PHE A 12 23.17 54.65 -45.92
CA PHE A 12 23.96 54.59 -44.69
C PHE A 12 23.68 53.28 -43.97
N ALA A 13 24.62 52.33 -44.02
CA ALA A 13 24.61 51.17 -43.13
C ALA A 13 25.22 51.59 -41.78
N SER A 14 24.41 51.66 -40.74
CA SER A 14 24.88 51.84 -39.36
C SER A 14 25.51 50.53 -38.87
N PHE A 15 26.83 50.49 -38.77
CA PHE A 15 27.56 49.38 -38.16
C PHE A 15 27.37 49.44 -36.63
N GLY A 16 26.48 48.61 -36.10
CA GLY A 16 26.46 48.29 -34.68
C GLY A 16 27.75 47.56 -34.32
N VAL A 17 28.54 48.10 -33.41
CA VAL A 17 29.74 47.44 -32.87
C VAL A 17 29.27 46.24 -32.05
N LEU A 18 29.35 45.05 -32.63
CA LEU A 18 29.19 43.80 -31.89
C LEU A 18 30.46 43.60 -31.05
N PHE A 19 30.37 43.87 -29.75
CA PHE A 19 31.41 43.47 -28.81
C PHE A 19 31.41 41.95 -28.71
N SER A 20 32.26 41.31 -29.51
CA SER A 20 32.58 39.90 -29.35
C SER A 20 33.53 39.75 -28.17
N PHE A 21 33.05 39.18 -27.08
CA PHE A 21 33.94 38.75 -26.01
C PHE A 21 34.59 37.42 -26.43
N THR A 22 35.89 37.32 -26.22
CA THR A 22 36.63 36.05 -26.36
C THR A 22 36.87 35.53 -24.95
N SER A 23 36.32 34.35 -24.63
CA SER A 23 36.62 33.70 -23.36
C SER A 23 38.11 33.36 -23.32
N GLN A 24 38.82 33.88 -22.33
CA GLN A 24 40.26 33.63 -22.15
C GLN A 24 40.54 32.33 -21.38
N GLY A 25 39.47 31.66 -20.91
CA GLY A 25 39.54 30.39 -20.20
C GLY A 25 38.18 30.01 -19.64
N ILE A 26 37.75 28.77 -19.88
CA ILE A 26 36.53 28.20 -19.32
C ILE A 26 36.97 27.10 -18.35
N SER A 27 36.64 27.26 -17.08
CA SER A 27 36.74 26.18 -16.09
C SER A 27 35.34 25.63 -15.86
N THR A 28 35.20 24.32 -15.98
CA THR A 28 33.95 23.60 -15.71
C THR A 28 34.19 22.68 -14.53
N VAL A 29 33.31 22.77 -13.53
CA VAL A 29 33.34 21.91 -12.35
C VAL A 29 32.00 21.20 -12.29
N THR A 30 32.03 19.88 -12.19
CA THR A 30 30.82 19.09 -11.95
C THR A 30 30.43 19.23 -10.49
N ALA A 31 29.29 19.86 -10.22
CA ALA A 31 28.67 19.80 -8.90
C ALA A 31 27.92 18.48 -8.77
N THR A 32 28.32 17.66 -7.80
CA THR A 32 27.62 16.42 -7.43
C THR A 32 27.16 16.51 -5.98
N ALA A 33 25.96 16.00 -5.70
CA ALA A 33 25.47 15.75 -4.35
C ALA A 33 25.14 14.25 -4.24
N GLU A 34 25.74 13.57 -3.27
CA GLU A 34 25.33 12.22 -2.87
C GLU A 34 24.36 12.35 -1.69
N LEU A 35 23.10 11.97 -1.90
CA LEU A 35 22.12 11.86 -0.82
C LEU A 35 22.15 10.41 -0.33
N THR A 36 22.73 10.17 0.85
CA THR A 36 23.03 8.82 1.36
C THR A 36 21.97 8.25 2.32
N GLY A 37 20.81 8.90 2.45
CA GLY A 37 19.73 8.36 3.28
C GLY A 37 18.82 7.46 2.46
N GLU A 38 18.62 6.21 2.88
CA GLU A 38 17.70 5.24 2.25
C GLU A 38 16.22 5.67 2.32
N GLY A 39 15.91 6.91 2.74
CA GLY A 39 14.56 7.36 3.08
C GLY A 39 14.14 6.91 4.47
N ILE A 40 12.85 7.05 4.78
CA ILE A 40 12.24 6.60 6.04
C ILE A 40 10.97 5.79 5.77
N VAL A 41 10.63 4.93 6.71
CA VAL A 41 9.30 4.31 6.80
C VAL A 41 8.79 4.51 8.22
N GLN A 42 7.73 5.29 8.36
CA GLN A 42 7.07 5.56 9.63
C GLN A 42 5.60 5.19 9.50
N MET A 43 5.04 4.61 10.57
CA MET A 43 3.62 4.26 10.62
C MET A 43 3.05 4.41 12.03
N SER A 44 1.76 4.69 12.09
CA SER A 44 0.91 4.48 13.27
C SER A 44 -0.48 4.01 12.82
N ILE A 45 -1.22 3.39 13.73
CA ILE A 45 -2.56 2.89 13.43
C ILE A 45 -3.58 3.32 14.47
N GLU A 46 -4.81 3.49 14.03
CA GLU A 46 -6.00 3.55 14.87
C GLU A 46 -7.00 2.52 14.39
N ILE A 47 -7.81 1.95 15.29
CA ILE A 47 -8.94 1.11 14.88
C ILE A 47 -10.20 1.97 15.02
N LYS A 48 -11.02 2.02 13.97
CA LYS A 48 -12.22 2.85 13.90
C LYS A 48 -13.44 1.98 13.60
N ASN A 49 -14.58 2.31 14.18
CA ASN A 49 -15.85 1.70 13.80
C ASN A 49 -16.26 2.18 12.39
N VAL A 50 -16.77 1.29 11.54
CA VAL A 50 -17.13 1.60 10.15
C VAL A 50 -18.29 2.60 10.05
N LEU A 51 -19.27 2.52 10.96
CA LEU A 51 -20.48 3.36 10.92
C LEU A 51 -20.28 4.72 11.57
N THR A 52 -19.57 4.77 12.70
CA THR A 52 -19.44 5.99 13.52
C THR A 52 -18.10 6.70 13.37
N HIS A 53 -17.10 6.05 12.77
CA HIS A 53 -15.71 6.50 12.72
C HIS A 53 -15.09 6.81 14.10
N SER A 54 -15.71 6.33 15.19
CA SER A 54 -15.15 6.46 16.53
C SER A 54 -14.06 5.42 16.76
N THR A 55 -13.05 5.77 17.56
CA THR A 55 -12.00 4.82 17.95
C THR A 55 -12.58 3.62 18.70
N THR A 56 -12.12 2.42 18.32
CA THR A 56 -12.36 1.15 19.01
C THR A 56 -11.00 0.48 19.27
N THR A 57 -11.00 -0.60 20.06
CA THR A 57 -9.77 -1.31 20.46
C THR A 57 -9.60 -2.67 19.78
N GLN A 58 -10.58 -3.11 18.99
CA GLN A 58 -10.57 -4.43 18.38
C GLN A 58 -11.27 -4.43 17.01
N ILE A 59 -10.88 -5.40 16.19
CA ILE A 59 -11.60 -5.78 14.98
C ILE A 59 -12.65 -6.83 15.36
N TYR A 60 -13.89 -6.63 14.95
CA TYR A 60 -14.99 -7.53 15.30
C TYR A 60 -16.06 -7.60 14.21
N TRP A 61 -16.81 -8.70 14.25
CA TRP A 61 -17.98 -8.96 13.43
C TRP A 61 -19.16 -9.23 14.37
N SER A 62 -20.24 -8.48 14.23
CA SER A 62 -21.46 -8.64 15.00
C SER A 62 -22.63 -9.09 14.13
N GLY A 63 -23.68 -9.65 14.75
CA GLY A 63 -24.90 -10.03 14.04
C GLY A 63 -24.78 -11.21 13.06
N ILE A 64 -23.66 -11.95 13.08
CA ILE A 64 -23.41 -13.07 12.18
C ILE A 64 -24.45 -14.18 12.38
N THR A 65 -25.19 -14.49 11.31
CA THR A 65 -26.16 -15.59 11.25
C THR A 65 -25.65 -16.64 10.27
N LEU A 66 -25.39 -17.86 10.76
CA LEU A 66 -24.77 -18.92 9.96
C LEU A 66 -25.80 -19.78 9.19
N PRO A 67 -25.43 -20.34 8.02
CA PRO A 67 -24.20 -20.05 7.28
C PRO A 67 -24.29 -18.68 6.58
N THR A 68 -23.20 -17.91 6.58
CA THR A 68 -23.04 -16.73 5.73
C THR A 68 -21.68 -16.78 5.03
N GLY A 69 -21.55 -16.08 3.91
CA GLY A 69 -20.30 -16.01 3.14
C GLY A 69 -19.30 -15.03 3.76
N TRP A 70 -18.71 -14.21 2.89
CA TRP A 70 -17.85 -13.10 3.28
C TRP A 70 -18.66 -11.98 3.94
N GLU A 71 -18.19 -11.51 5.08
CA GLU A 71 -18.78 -10.40 5.82
C GLU A 71 -17.68 -9.40 6.22
N VAL A 72 -17.90 -8.12 5.95
CA VAL A 72 -16.98 -7.03 6.35
C VAL A 72 -17.06 -6.84 7.86
N ALA A 73 -15.93 -6.60 8.51
CA ALA A 73 -15.87 -6.27 9.92
C ALA A 73 -16.59 -4.96 10.24
N ASP A 74 -17.09 -4.82 11.46
CA ASP A 74 -17.72 -3.58 11.96
C ASP A 74 -16.71 -2.45 12.21
N SER A 75 -15.43 -2.69 11.89
CA SER A 75 -14.29 -1.81 12.16
C SER A 75 -13.22 -1.95 11.09
N TYR A 76 -12.44 -0.89 10.92
CA TYR A 76 -11.33 -0.81 9.99
C TYR A 76 -10.09 -0.22 10.67
N ILE A 77 -8.93 -0.41 10.08
CA ILE A 77 -7.67 0.15 10.55
C ILE A 77 -7.41 1.43 9.76
N LEU A 78 -7.26 2.56 10.45
CA LEU A 78 -6.81 3.82 9.87
C LEU A 78 -5.27 3.86 9.99
N LEU A 79 -4.60 3.69 8.86
CA LEU A 79 -3.14 3.67 8.74
C LEU A 79 -2.63 5.07 8.45
N HIS A 80 -1.85 5.63 9.37
CA HIS A 80 -1.04 6.82 9.10
C HIS A 80 0.35 6.37 8.69
N SER A 81 0.87 6.88 7.58
CA SER A 81 2.17 6.45 7.06
C SER A 81 2.95 7.55 6.35
N THR A 82 4.28 7.48 6.48
CA THR A 82 5.25 8.23 5.67
C THR A 82 6.28 7.25 5.14
N ILE A 83 6.31 7.05 3.82
CA ILE A 83 7.23 6.14 3.14
C ILE A 83 8.00 6.93 2.09
N THR A 84 9.27 7.21 2.35
CA THR A 84 10.18 7.84 1.39
C THR A 84 11.32 6.92 0.97
N ALA A 85 11.46 5.78 1.65
CA ALA A 85 12.43 4.75 1.29
C ALA A 85 11.98 3.99 0.04
N ALA A 86 12.82 3.93 -0.99
CA ALA A 86 12.47 3.29 -2.27
C ALA A 86 12.20 1.78 -2.13
N SER A 87 12.90 1.11 -1.22
CA SER A 87 12.66 -0.30 -0.85
C SER A 87 11.80 -0.45 0.41
N GLY A 88 11.18 0.64 0.85
CA GLY A 88 10.35 0.69 2.03
C GLY A 88 8.90 0.29 1.77
N GLY A 89 8.26 -0.28 2.78
CA GLY A 89 6.85 -0.63 2.71
C GLY A 89 6.23 -0.94 4.06
N ILE A 90 4.92 -1.18 4.03
CA ILE A 90 4.12 -1.62 5.17
C ILE A 90 3.41 -2.90 4.77
N ARG A 91 3.50 -3.92 5.64
CA ARG A 91 2.83 -5.21 5.45
C ARG A 91 1.79 -5.48 6.53
N ILE A 92 0.78 -6.28 6.20
CA ILE A 92 -0.24 -6.79 7.10
C ILE A 92 -0.31 -8.32 6.98
N TYR A 93 -0.44 -9.01 8.11
CA TYR A 93 -0.45 -10.48 8.13
C TYR A 93 -0.91 -11.05 9.47
N THR A 94 -1.16 -12.37 9.52
CA THR A 94 -1.31 -13.10 10.79
C THR A 94 -0.04 -13.85 11.16
N ASP A 95 0.17 -14.10 12.44
CA ASP A 95 1.25 -14.98 12.90
C ASP A 95 0.67 -16.04 13.83
N ASN A 96 -0.29 -16.80 13.31
CA ASN A 96 -1.12 -17.72 14.09
C ASN A 96 -0.39 -19.03 14.41
N LYS A 97 0.67 -19.39 13.68
CA LYS A 97 1.50 -20.55 14.02
C LYS A 97 2.59 -20.24 15.04
N SER A 98 2.84 -18.97 15.35
CA SER A 98 3.82 -18.59 16.37
C SER A 98 3.46 -19.15 17.76
N ALA A 99 4.49 -19.44 18.56
CA ALA A 99 4.32 -19.97 19.92
C ALA A 99 3.61 -19.00 20.89
N ASP A 100 3.55 -17.70 20.56
CA ASP A 100 2.85 -16.66 21.33
C ASP A 100 1.40 -16.40 20.84
N ALA A 101 0.95 -17.08 19.78
CA ALA A 101 -0.41 -16.94 19.27
C ALA A 101 -1.46 -17.55 20.22
N ASN A 102 -2.62 -16.90 20.36
CA ASN A 102 -3.71 -17.35 21.22
C ASN A 102 -5.09 -17.18 20.55
N PRO A 103 -5.70 -18.27 20.03
CA PRO A 103 -5.16 -19.63 20.01
C PRO A 103 -4.05 -19.78 18.95
N GLN A 104 -3.12 -20.70 19.18
CA GLN A 104 -2.13 -21.10 18.19
C GLN A 104 -2.74 -22.07 17.19
N TYR A 105 -2.60 -21.79 15.89
CA TYR A 105 -3.05 -22.68 14.82
C TYR A 105 -2.16 -23.92 14.73
N THR A 106 -2.76 -25.11 14.68
CA THR A 106 -2.07 -26.42 14.63
C THR A 106 -2.35 -27.22 13.36
N GLY A 107 -3.11 -26.65 12.41
CA GLY A 107 -3.36 -27.26 11.11
C GLY A 107 -2.13 -27.27 10.18
N SER A 108 -2.22 -28.06 9.11
CA SER A 108 -1.11 -28.29 8.17
C SER A 108 -0.94 -27.23 7.08
N ASP A 109 -2.00 -26.52 6.72
CA ASP A 109 -2.04 -25.44 5.72
C ASP A 109 -1.63 -24.07 6.33
N SER A 110 -1.77 -22.98 5.57
CA SER A 110 -1.47 -21.61 6.04
C SER A 110 -2.20 -21.28 7.34
N GLY A 111 -1.59 -20.49 8.22
CA GLY A 111 -2.25 -19.98 9.44
C GLY A 111 -3.19 -18.77 9.20
N GLY A 112 -3.27 -18.23 7.99
CA GLY A 112 -3.95 -16.97 7.67
C GLY A 112 -5.45 -17.00 7.98
N GLY A 113 -5.91 -16.33 9.02
CA GLY A 113 -7.32 -16.42 9.42
C GLY A 113 -7.67 -16.13 10.89
N LEU A 114 -8.95 -16.37 11.22
CA LEU A 114 -9.44 -16.49 12.59
C LEU A 114 -9.44 -17.96 13.00
N VAL A 115 -8.66 -18.32 14.02
CA VAL A 115 -8.50 -19.70 14.46
C VAL A 115 -9.61 -20.08 15.44
N ASP A 116 -10.17 -21.29 15.27
CA ASP A 116 -11.17 -21.85 16.16
C ASP A 116 -10.56 -22.16 17.53
N THR A 117 -11.14 -21.58 18.58
CA THR A 117 -10.66 -21.74 19.97
C THR A 117 -10.91 -23.14 20.55
N SER A 118 -11.80 -23.93 19.94
CA SER A 118 -12.14 -25.28 20.38
C SER A 118 -11.48 -26.39 19.55
N ASP A 119 -11.04 -26.07 18.34
CA ASP A 119 -10.34 -26.98 17.43
C ASP A 119 -9.30 -26.18 16.62
N THR A 120 -8.08 -26.07 17.14
CA THR A 120 -7.05 -25.23 16.52
C THR A 120 -6.50 -25.77 15.19
N THR A 121 -7.04 -26.87 14.67
CA THR A 121 -6.82 -27.34 13.30
C THR A 121 -7.74 -26.66 12.29
N LYS A 122 -8.70 -25.85 12.76
CA LYS A 122 -9.67 -25.11 11.95
C LYS A 122 -9.47 -23.60 12.08
N LYS A 123 -9.73 -22.92 10.98
CA LYS A 123 -9.73 -21.45 10.88
C LYS A 123 -10.79 -20.99 9.88
N LEU A 124 -11.17 -19.72 9.97
CA LEU A 124 -11.92 -19.01 8.95
C LEU A 124 -10.96 -18.11 8.18
N PRO A 125 -10.99 -18.11 6.83
CA PRO A 125 -10.14 -17.22 6.06
C PRO A 125 -10.63 -15.78 6.24
N ILE A 126 -9.69 -14.85 6.23
CA ILE A 126 -9.95 -13.42 6.32
C ILE A 126 -9.34 -12.72 5.10
N GLY A 127 -10.01 -11.67 4.66
CA GLY A 127 -9.58 -10.80 3.57
C GLY A 127 -9.24 -9.40 4.10
N TRP A 128 -8.39 -8.68 3.40
CA TRP A 128 -8.17 -7.24 3.60
C TRP A 128 -8.26 -6.48 2.29
N LYS A 129 -8.57 -5.19 2.41
CA LYS A 129 -8.55 -4.21 1.32
C LYS A 129 -8.13 -2.87 1.87
N ILE A 130 -7.34 -2.11 1.12
CA ILE A 130 -6.96 -0.74 1.47
C ILE A 130 -7.62 0.27 0.52
N THR A 131 -8.09 1.40 1.07
CA THR A 131 -8.65 2.52 0.30
C THR A 131 -8.08 3.85 0.81
N GLU A 132 -8.09 4.86 -0.05
CA GLU A 132 -7.65 6.23 0.32
C GLU A 132 -8.68 6.96 1.19
N ASP A 133 -9.97 6.61 1.02
CA ASP A 133 -11.09 7.25 1.71
C ASP A 133 -11.84 6.27 2.60
N THR A 134 -12.54 6.78 3.61
CA THR A 134 -13.38 5.99 4.53
C THR A 134 -14.77 5.68 3.94
N THR A 135 -14.81 5.19 2.70
CA THR A 135 -16.06 4.81 2.04
C THR A 135 -16.59 3.47 2.54
N THR A 136 -17.92 3.28 2.53
CA THR A 136 -18.49 1.95 2.75
C THR A 136 -17.99 0.97 1.69
N VAL A 137 -17.41 -0.14 2.13
CA VAL A 137 -16.99 -1.25 1.25
C VAL A 137 -18.01 -2.39 1.34
N SER A 138 -18.15 -3.15 0.26
CA SER A 138 -18.94 -4.39 0.24
C SER A 138 -18.01 -5.59 0.36
N ALA A 139 -18.48 -6.63 1.07
CA ALA A 139 -17.79 -7.90 1.12
C ALA A 139 -17.71 -8.50 -0.29
N ALA A 140 -16.60 -9.17 -0.60
CA ALA A 140 -16.46 -9.92 -1.84
C ALA A 140 -15.58 -11.14 -1.62
N ASP A 141 -15.61 -12.10 -2.54
CA ASP A 141 -14.62 -13.16 -2.52
C ASP A 141 -13.33 -12.65 -3.17
N PRO A 142 -12.14 -12.69 -2.50
CA PRO A 142 -10.87 -12.30 -3.11
C PRO A 142 -10.55 -13.03 -4.42
N ASP A 143 -11.11 -14.22 -4.67
CA ASP A 143 -10.95 -14.91 -5.95
C ASP A 143 -11.81 -14.31 -7.09
N SER A 144 -12.83 -13.52 -6.74
CA SER A 144 -13.77 -12.87 -7.67
C SER A 144 -13.63 -11.35 -7.76
N ASP A 145 -13.09 -10.71 -6.73
CA ASP A 145 -12.79 -9.29 -6.66
C ASP A 145 -11.33 -9.10 -6.27
N SER A 146 -10.51 -8.76 -7.25
CA SER A 146 -9.08 -8.59 -7.09
C SER A 146 -8.68 -7.35 -6.26
N SER A 147 -9.63 -6.53 -5.81
CA SER A 147 -9.34 -5.48 -4.82
C SER A 147 -9.31 -5.98 -3.37
N TRP A 148 -9.73 -7.22 -3.12
CA TRP A 148 -9.60 -7.90 -1.84
C TRP A 148 -8.44 -8.90 -1.88
N PHE A 149 -7.75 -9.04 -0.76
CA PHE A 149 -6.54 -9.85 -0.62
C PHE A 149 -6.71 -10.83 0.53
N TYR A 150 -6.38 -12.10 0.34
CA TYR A 150 -6.34 -13.06 1.45
C TYR A 150 -5.25 -12.69 2.45
N PHE A 151 -5.51 -12.77 3.76
CA PHE A 151 -4.40 -12.69 4.71
C PHE A 151 -3.47 -13.89 4.55
N LYS A 152 -2.18 -13.59 4.49
CA LYS A 152 -1.10 -14.57 4.67
C LYS A 152 -0.76 -14.75 6.15
N ASP A 153 -0.27 -15.94 6.47
CA ASP A 153 0.43 -16.18 7.73
C ASP A 153 1.92 -15.96 7.53
N LYS A 154 2.62 -15.45 8.55
CA LYS A 154 4.08 -15.29 8.53
C LYS A 154 4.82 -16.60 8.24
N SER A 155 4.22 -17.73 8.61
CA SER A 155 4.79 -19.06 8.38
C SER A 155 4.64 -19.58 6.95
N ASP A 156 3.92 -18.87 6.09
CA ASP A 156 3.75 -19.27 4.69
C ASP A 156 5.10 -19.17 3.94
N SER A 157 5.40 -20.17 3.11
CA SER A 157 6.73 -20.31 2.49
C SER A 157 7.08 -19.18 1.53
N ASP A 158 6.06 -18.55 0.95
CA ASP A 158 6.15 -17.44 0.02
C ASP A 158 5.95 -16.07 0.70
N PHE A 159 5.83 -16.02 2.02
CA PHE A 159 5.56 -14.80 2.77
C PHE A 159 6.60 -13.69 2.53
N TRP A 160 7.87 -14.08 2.36
CA TRP A 160 8.99 -13.13 2.17
C TRP A 160 9.33 -12.87 0.69
N ILE A 161 8.59 -13.46 -0.24
CA ILE A 161 8.88 -13.38 -1.67
C ILE A 161 8.12 -12.20 -2.27
N ASN A 162 8.79 -11.05 -2.37
CA ASN A 162 8.27 -9.82 -2.97
C ASN A 162 8.10 -9.89 -4.51
N ALA A 163 8.37 -11.05 -5.11
CA ALA A 163 8.33 -11.28 -6.55
C ALA A 163 7.04 -11.97 -7.02
N ASP A 164 6.13 -12.31 -6.09
CA ASP A 164 5.00 -13.16 -6.44
C ASP A 164 3.82 -12.37 -7.03
N THR A 165 3.14 -13.03 -7.95
CA THR A 165 1.84 -12.66 -8.53
C THR A 165 0.73 -12.43 -7.48
N GLN A 166 0.99 -12.74 -6.21
CA GLN A 166 0.09 -12.67 -5.07
C GLN A 166 0.79 -12.06 -3.83
N ASP A 167 1.25 -10.80 -3.95
CA ASP A 167 1.76 -9.99 -2.83
C ASP A 167 0.61 -9.60 -1.87
N TYR A 168 0.04 -10.60 -1.21
CA TYR A 168 -1.10 -10.41 -0.31
C TYR A 168 -0.70 -9.93 1.08
N SER A 169 0.58 -9.67 1.31
CA SER A 169 1.09 -9.15 2.59
C SER A 169 1.41 -7.67 2.52
N THR A 170 1.84 -7.11 1.38
CA THR A 170 2.25 -5.70 1.34
C THR A 170 1.07 -4.78 1.04
N VAL A 171 0.78 -3.89 1.99
CA VAL A 171 -0.35 -2.95 1.95
C VAL A 171 -0.01 -1.67 1.23
N LYS A 172 1.20 -1.14 1.45
CA LYS A 172 1.64 0.15 0.93
C LYS A 172 3.16 0.16 0.69
N LYS A 173 3.59 0.76 -0.41
CA LYS A 173 5.00 1.04 -0.76
C LYS A 173 5.16 2.55 -0.97
N ALA A 174 6.38 3.01 -1.27
CA ALA A 174 6.63 4.40 -1.65
C ALA A 174 5.78 4.84 -2.87
N ASP A 175 5.43 3.90 -3.75
CA ASP A 175 4.62 4.14 -4.95
C ASP A 175 3.11 4.32 -4.66
N GLY A 176 2.64 3.97 -3.45
CA GLY A 176 1.24 4.09 -3.05
C GLY A 176 0.66 2.84 -2.41
N ILE A 177 -0.67 2.80 -2.28
CA ILE A 177 -1.42 1.67 -1.72
C ILE A 177 -1.54 0.51 -2.71
N HIS A 178 -1.68 -0.71 -2.20
CA HIS A 178 -1.90 -1.91 -3.01
C HIS A 178 -3.38 -2.03 -3.40
N TYR A 179 -3.79 -1.36 -4.49
CA TYR A 179 -5.20 -1.20 -4.84
C TYR A 179 -5.82 -2.40 -5.56
N ASN A 180 -5.01 -3.34 -6.03
CA ASN A 180 -5.44 -4.53 -6.77
C ASN A 180 -4.41 -5.65 -6.64
N GLN A 181 -4.81 -6.93 -6.69
CA GLN A 181 -3.88 -8.06 -6.64
C GLN A 181 -2.84 -8.01 -7.76
N GLY A 182 -1.57 -8.23 -7.41
CA GLY A 182 -0.45 -8.33 -8.35
C GLY A 182 0.75 -7.50 -7.92
N SER A 183 1.97 -8.00 -8.14
CA SER A 183 3.22 -7.44 -7.59
C SER A 183 3.51 -5.97 -7.93
N SER A 184 2.85 -5.40 -8.94
CA SER A 184 3.07 -4.04 -9.43
C SER A 184 1.88 -3.10 -9.25
N ASN A 185 0.79 -3.54 -8.61
CA ASN A 185 -0.46 -2.79 -8.55
C ASN A 185 -0.50 -1.82 -7.36
N TYR A 186 0.47 -0.91 -7.35
CA TYR A 186 0.62 0.16 -6.37
C TYR A 186 0.36 1.51 -7.02
N GLY A 187 -0.32 2.38 -6.30
CA GLY A 187 -0.62 3.72 -6.80
C GLY A 187 -1.59 4.46 -5.90
N GLY A 188 -1.50 5.79 -5.93
CA GLY A 188 -2.37 6.65 -5.12
C GLY A 188 -2.17 6.45 -3.61
N GLY A 189 -3.03 7.10 -2.82
CA GLY A 189 -3.11 6.95 -1.38
C GLY A 189 -2.35 8.04 -0.63
N THR A 190 -3.07 9.10 -0.27
CA THR A 190 -2.55 10.06 0.70
C THR A 190 -2.89 9.59 2.09
N SER A 191 -1.88 9.42 2.95
CA SER A 191 -2.10 9.07 4.35
C SER A 191 -3.05 10.09 5.04
N PRO A 192 -4.01 9.65 5.86
CA PRO A 192 -4.21 8.26 6.27
C PRO A 192 -5.02 7.42 5.28
N ASP A 193 -4.74 6.12 5.23
CA ASP A 193 -5.45 5.15 4.41
C ASP A 193 -6.32 4.21 5.29
N ALA A 194 -7.45 3.73 4.78
CA ALA A 194 -8.34 2.83 5.49
C ALA A 194 -8.16 1.37 5.05
N ILE A 195 -7.76 0.49 5.96
CA ILE A 195 -7.67 -0.96 5.73
C ILE A 195 -8.92 -1.63 6.31
N TYR A 196 -9.78 -2.09 5.42
CA TYR A 196 -10.96 -2.90 5.74
C TYR A 196 -10.59 -4.38 5.82
N MET A 197 -11.35 -5.11 6.61
CA MET A 197 -11.21 -6.55 6.76
C MET A 197 -12.55 -7.24 6.60
N GLU A 198 -12.50 -8.47 6.10
CA GLU A 198 -13.66 -9.34 5.99
C GLU A 198 -13.30 -10.76 6.43
N CYS A 199 -14.31 -11.57 6.73
CA CYS A 199 -14.14 -12.96 7.14
C CYS A 199 -15.18 -13.82 6.43
N ASN A 200 -14.77 -15.00 5.96
CA ASN A 200 -15.68 -15.96 5.36
C ASN A 200 -16.23 -16.92 6.42
N PHE A 201 -17.53 -16.82 6.69
CA PHE A 201 -18.20 -17.64 7.71
C PHE A 201 -18.84 -18.91 7.14
N THR A 202 -18.59 -19.27 5.87
CA THR A 202 -19.24 -20.41 5.20
C THR A 202 -19.04 -21.72 5.97
N ASN A 203 -17.84 -21.90 6.54
CA ASN A 203 -17.45 -23.09 7.28
C ASN A 203 -17.50 -22.90 8.81
N ALA A 204 -18.06 -21.79 9.29
CA ALA A 204 -18.21 -21.56 10.71
C ALA A 204 -19.28 -22.49 11.31
N VAL A 205 -19.11 -22.83 12.58
CA VAL A 205 -19.99 -23.74 13.32
C VAL A 205 -20.37 -23.13 14.65
N THR A 206 -21.66 -23.12 14.99
CA THR A 206 -22.15 -22.71 16.32
C THR A 206 -22.06 -23.87 17.31
N PRO A 207 -21.71 -23.66 18.59
CA PRO A 207 -21.39 -22.39 19.27
C PRO A 207 -19.88 -22.13 19.40
N ARG A 208 -19.11 -22.26 18.31
CA ARG A 208 -17.66 -22.06 18.36
C ARG A 208 -17.26 -20.60 18.24
N THR A 209 -16.14 -20.25 18.86
CA THR A 209 -15.51 -18.92 18.78
C THR A 209 -14.26 -19.01 17.92
N TYR A 210 -14.10 -18.05 17.01
CA TYR A 210 -12.94 -17.91 16.13
C TYR A 210 -12.25 -16.58 16.43
N LYS A 211 -10.93 -16.57 16.60
CA LYS A 211 -10.16 -15.35 16.86
C LYS A 211 -8.71 -15.50 16.40
N THR A 212 -8.03 -14.38 16.23
CA THR A 212 -6.56 -14.30 16.18
C THR A 212 -6.12 -13.25 17.18
N SER A 213 -4.97 -13.45 17.83
CA SER A 213 -4.33 -12.44 18.68
C SER A 213 -3.27 -11.63 17.96
N THR A 214 -2.97 -11.94 16.68
CA THR A 214 -1.76 -11.48 15.99
C THR A 214 -2.06 -10.96 14.57
N ILE A 215 -3.05 -10.08 14.40
CA ILE A 215 -3.04 -9.19 13.22
C ILE A 215 -1.86 -8.23 13.39
N ARG A 216 -0.79 -8.44 12.64
CA ARG A 216 0.45 -7.66 12.69
C ARG A 216 0.48 -6.71 11.50
N ILE A 217 0.84 -5.45 11.76
CA ILE A 217 1.17 -4.46 10.73
C ILE A 217 2.58 -3.98 11.00
N GLU A 218 3.46 -4.09 10.01
CA GLU A 218 4.88 -3.81 10.16
C GLU A 218 5.41 -2.94 9.03
N ALA A 219 6.14 -1.90 9.39
CA ALA A 219 7.01 -1.16 8.49
C ALA A 219 8.30 -1.94 8.24
N PHE A 220 8.81 -1.90 7.00
CA PHE A 220 10.08 -2.52 6.63
C PHE A 220 10.84 -1.64 5.62
N ILE A 221 12.16 -1.83 5.55
CA ILE A 221 13.06 -1.39 4.48
C ILE A 221 13.85 -2.64 4.06
N GLN A 222 14.01 -2.88 2.76
CA GLN A 222 14.72 -4.04 2.21
C GLN A 222 15.99 -3.67 1.48
#